data_AF-A0A4R0IHT6-F1
#
_entry.id   AF-A0A4R0IHT6-F1
#
_cell.length_a   1.000
_cell.length_b   1.000
_cell.length_c   1.000
_cell.angle_alpha   90.00
_cell.angle_beta   90.00
_cell.angle_gamma   90.00
#
_symmetry.space_group_name_H-M   'P 1'
#
loop_
_entity.id
_entity.type
_entity.pdbx_description
1 polymer ?
#
loop_
_entity_poly.entity_id
_entity_poly.type
_entity_poly.pdbx_seq_one_letter_code
_entity_poly.pdbx_strand_id
1 'polypeptide(L)'
;MSLHGQRRTGVSLVLLALGLGFLFAGRFVQFDDTSGVGGGEWILPLGLLAIVAAVASIVVAWPEPKARLRTGIALVVLFAGVLWQLVGDDGFRFVWHRDEGGLVLFEFVLGLTGFGLIATGAQPAEPDGPGPMAEELRAADAERQKYRVHQERRWMVRAWLYLCGTAVLTLLAFAIGISVYESTECDDGSNQCDLAVVGGMAWAVTAFVAGVVAITIAECVRAIRRDRARRTSGEPGDE
;
A
#
# COMPACT_ATOMS: atom_id res chain seq x y z
N MET A 1 19.75 -19.64 -7.92
CA MET A 1 19.25 -18.50 -7.11
C MET A 1 20.46 -17.68 -6.69
N SER A 2 20.53 -16.38 -7.00
CA SER A 2 21.74 -15.60 -6.68
C SER A 2 21.85 -15.42 -5.16
N LEU A 3 23.05 -15.63 -4.61
CA LEU A 3 23.34 -15.42 -3.19
C LEU A 3 22.96 -14.00 -2.72
N HIS A 4 23.02 -13.02 -3.63
CA HIS A 4 22.65 -11.63 -3.38
C HIS A 4 21.14 -11.46 -3.12
N GLY A 5 20.27 -12.10 -3.90
CA GLY A 5 18.82 -12.01 -3.72
C GLY A 5 18.34 -12.65 -2.41
N GLN A 6 18.97 -13.76 -2.01
CA GLN A 6 18.68 -14.42 -0.74
C GLN A 6 19.09 -13.57 0.47
N ARG A 7 20.28 -12.94 0.42
CA ARG A 7 20.73 -12.03 1.47
C ARG A 7 19.80 -10.83 1.62
N ARG A 8 19.41 -10.17 0.53
CA ARG A 8 18.49 -9.02 0.57
C ARG A 8 17.13 -9.37 1.17
N THR A 9 16.61 -10.55 0.81
CA THR A 9 15.35 -11.05 1.38
C THR A 9 15.48 -11.25 2.89
N GLY A 10 16.57 -11.87 3.35
CA GLY A 10 16.83 -12.05 4.79
C GLY A 10 16.92 -10.72 5.52
N VAL A 11 17.69 -9.76 5.01
CA VAL A 11 17.85 -8.43 5.62
C VAL A 11 16.52 -7.69 5.71
N SER A 12 15.71 -7.70 4.64
CA SER A 12 14.40 -7.04 4.65
C SER A 12 13.45 -7.65 5.70
N LEU A 13 13.39 -8.97 5.81
CA LEU A 13 12.55 -9.64 6.81
C LEU A 13 13.04 -9.39 8.24
N VAL A 14 14.35 -9.37 8.47
CA VAL A 14 14.93 -9.03 9.78
C VAL A 14 14.61 -7.59 10.16
N LEU A 15 14.71 -6.64 9.23
CA LEU A 15 14.32 -5.25 9.47
C LEU A 15 12.83 -5.11 9.81
N LEU A 16 11.96 -5.87 9.12
CA LEU A 16 10.54 -5.89 9.44
C LEU A 16 10.29 -6.45 10.85
N ALA A 17 10.93 -7.56 11.20
CA ALA A 17 10.84 -8.16 12.52
C ALA A 17 11.37 -7.23 13.63
N LEU A 18 12.45 -6.48 13.37
CA LEU A 18 12.96 -5.45 14.27
C LEU A 18 11.94 -4.32 14.46
N GLY A 19 11.28 -3.88 13.39
CA GLY A 19 10.19 -2.90 13.48
C GLY A 19 9.05 -3.37 14.37
N LEU A 20 8.63 -4.63 14.22
CA LEU A 20 7.61 -5.24 15.08
C LEU A 20 8.08 -5.37 16.53
N GLY A 21 9.35 -5.70 16.75
CA GLY A 21 9.96 -5.74 18.08
C GLY A 21 9.93 -4.37 18.75
N PHE A 22 10.17 -3.27 18.03
CA PHE A 22 10.04 -1.92 18.56
C PHE A 22 8.60 -1.55 18.90
N LEU A 23 7.63 -1.93 18.07
CA LEU A 23 6.20 -1.73 18.38
C LEU A 23 5.78 -2.50 19.64
N PHE A 24 6.23 -3.74 19.77
CA PHE A 24 5.95 -4.55 20.95
C PHE A 24 6.62 -3.99 22.20
N ALA A 25 7.92 -3.65 22.13
CA ALA A 25 8.66 -3.06 23.24
C ALA A 25 8.11 -1.70 23.67
N GLY A 26 7.60 -0.90 22.71
CA GLY A 26 6.90 0.36 22.97
C GLY A 26 5.49 0.19 23.51
N ARG A 27 5.00 -1.06 23.66
CA ARG A 27 3.64 -1.39 24.10
C ARG A 27 2.55 -0.74 23.24
N PHE A 28 2.85 -0.59 21.94
CA PHE A 28 1.89 -0.09 20.95
C PHE A 28 0.75 -1.08 20.74
N VAL A 29 1.03 -2.38 20.89
CA VAL A 29 0.04 -3.47 20.83
C VAL A 29 -0.22 -3.97 22.24
N GLN A 30 -1.48 -3.97 22.65
CA GLN A 30 -1.94 -4.48 23.94
C GLN A 30 -3.05 -5.50 23.70
N PHE A 31 -3.04 -6.57 24.47
CA PHE A 31 -4.03 -7.67 24.41
C PHE A 31 -4.90 -7.72 25.67
N ASP A 32 -4.62 -6.88 26.67
CA ASP A 32 -5.35 -6.85 27.94
C ASP A 32 -5.81 -5.42 28.23
N ASP A 33 -7.10 -5.26 28.54
CA ASP A 33 -7.79 -3.99 28.84
C ASP A 33 -7.27 -3.28 30.12
N THR A 34 -6.33 -3.89 30.87
CA THR A 34 -6.03 -3.52 32.27
C THR A 34 -4.63 -2.98 32.54
N SER A 35 -3.76 -2.81 31.55
CA SER A 35 -2.37 -2.44 31.84
C SER A 35 -1.93 -1.10 31.24
N GLY A 36 -2.22 -0.03 31.99
CA GLY A 36 -1.45 1.20 32.12
C GLY A 36 -0.71 1.72 30.88
N VAL A 37 -1.16 2.89 30.41
CA VAL A 37 -0.49 3.77 29.43
C VAL A 37 1.04 3.58 29.49
N GLY A 38 1.62 3.01 28.43
CA GLY A 38 3.05 2.79 28.34
C GLY A 38 3.81 4.06 28.72
N GLY A 39 4.87 3.93 29.52
CA GLY A 39 5.64 5.07 30.02
C GLY A 39 5.96 6.05 28.90
N GLY A 40 5.33 7.24 28.95
CA GLY A 40 5.17 8.13 27.80
C GLY A 40 6.46 8.62 27.16
N GLU A 41 7.61 8.45 27.82
CA GLU A 41 8.91 8.93 27.35
C GLU A 41 9.50 8.07 26.21
N TRP A 42 9.22 6.76 26.17
CA TRP A 42 9.83 5.85 25.19
C TRP A 42 8.92 5.50 24.00
N ILE A 43 7.63 5.83 24.08
CA ILE A 43 6.66 5.55 23.01
C ILE A 43 7.10 6.22 21.70
N LEU A 44 7.28 7.54 21.70
CA LEU A 44 7.67 8.30 20.50
C LEU A 44 8.97 7.81 19.84
N PRO A 45 10.11 7.65 20.56
CA PRO A 45 11.34 7.20 19.93
C PRO A 45 11.25 5.76 19.41
N LEU A 46 10.61 4.84 20.14
CA LEU A 46 10.43 3.46 19.67
C LEU A 46 9.50 3.37 18.47
N GLY A 47 8.43 4.17 18.44
CA GLY A 47 7.55 4.30 17.29
C GLY A 47 8.29 4.80 16.04
N LEU A 48 9.13 5.84 16.20
CA LEU A 48 9.96 6.34 15.11
C LEU A 48 10.93 5.27 14.58
N LEU A 49 11.60 4.54 15.49
CA LEU A 49 12.51 3.45 15.13
C LEU A 49 11.77 2.32 14.40
N ALA A 50 10.55 1.98 14.83
CA ALA A 50 9.70 1.02 14.14
C ALA A 50 9.40 1.45 12.70
N ILE A 51 9.03 2.72 12.50
CA ILE A 51 8.77 3.29 11.17
C ILE A 51 10.02 3.22 10.31
N VAL A 52 11.17 3.66 10.83
CA VAL A 52 12.44 3.65 10.09
C VAL A 52 12.81 2.22 9.68
N ALA A 53 12.67 1.24 10.58
CA ALA A 53 12.93 -0.16 10.28
C ALA A 53 11.97 -0.73 9.22
N ALA A 54 10.68 -0.40 9.29
CA ALA A 54 9.69 -0.80 8.29
C ALA A 54 9.97 -0.18 6.90
N VAL A 55 10.29 1.11 6.84
CA VAL A 55 10.66 1.78 5.58
C VAL A 55 11.94 1.18 5.01
N ALA A 56 12.96 0.95 5.84
CA ALA A 56 14.20 0.33 5.42
C ALA A 56 13.97 -1.10 4.88
N SER A 57 13.09 -1.88 5.52
CA SER A 57 12.69 -3.21 5.04
C SER A 57 12.13 -3.15 3.61
N ILE A 58 11.26 -2.19 3.33
CA ILE A 58 10.65 -1.99 2.00
C ILE A 58 11.70 -1.55 0.98
N VAL A 59 12.55 -0.57 1.33
CA VAL A 59 13.61 -0.06 0.45
C VAL A 59 14.61 -1.17 0.07
N VAL A 60 14.99 -2.01 1.04
CA VAL A 60 15.89 -3.16 0.80
C VAL A 60 15.22 -4.23 -0.07
N ALA A 61 13.91 -4.46 0.08
CA ALA A 61 13.17 -5.40 -0.75
C ALA A 61 12.95 -4.90 -2.18
N TRP A 62 12.83 -3.58 -2.37
CA TRP A 62 12.39 -2.94 -3.61
C TRP A 62 13.07 -3.42 -4.91
N PRO A 63 14.41 -3.55 -4.98
CA PRO A 63 15.08 -3.93 -6.23
C PRO A 63 14.85 -5.37 -6.65
N GLU A 64 14.44 -6.27 -5.75
CA GLU A 64 14.38 -7.71 -6.02
C GLU A 64 12.91 -8.21 -5.98
N PRO A 65 12.33 -8.70 -7.09
CA PRO A 65 10.92 -9.10 -7.14
C PRO A 65 10.55 -10.15 -6.08
N LYS A 66 11.44 -11.11 -5.84
CA LYS A 66 11.24 -12.15 -4.83
C LYS A 66 11.26 -11.60 -3.40
N ALA A 67 12.12 -10.62 -3.12
CA ALA A 67 12.17 -9.96 -1.81
C ALA A 67 10.90 -9.12 -1.60
N ARG A 68 10.45 -8.36 -2.62
CA ARG A 68 9.17 -7.65 -2.59
C ARG A 68 8.01 -8.60 -2.30
N LEU A 69 7.91 -9.70 -3.04
CA LEU A 69 6.82 -10.66 -2.87
C LEU A 69 6.80 -11.23 -1.45
N ARG A 70 7.93 -11.70 -0.93
CA ARG A 70 8.02 -12.29 0.42
C ARG A 70 7.72 -11.27 1.52
N THR A 71 8.26 -10.06 1.38
CA THR A 71 8.00 -8.97 2.33
C THR A 71 6.53 -8.56 2.28
N GLY A 72 5.96 -8.44 1.08
CA GLY A 72 4.55 -8.17 0.87
C GLY A 72 3.64 -9.23 1.48
N ILE A 73 3.95 -10.53 1.28
CA ILE A 73 3.24 -11.63 1.94
C ILE A 73 3.33 -11.50 3.45
N ALA A 74 4.52 -11.22 4.00
CA ALA A 74 4.69 -11.03 5.45
C ALA A 74 3.83 -9.88 5.99
N LEU A 75 3.76 -8.75 5.27
CA LEU A 75 2.90 -7.62 5.64
C LEU A 75 1.41 -7.97 5.55
N VAL A 76 0.97 -8.71 4.52
CA VAL A 76 -0.44 -9.14 4.38
C VAL A 76 -0.83 -10.15 5.46
N VAL A 77 0.07 -11.08 5.82
CA VAL A 77 -0.14 -12.01 6.93
C VAL A 77 -0.24 -11.24 8.24
N LEU A 78 0.63 -10.25 8.47
CA LEU A 78 0.53 -9.38 9.64
C LEU A 78 -0.79 -8.61 9.66
N PHE A 79 -1.20 -8.04 8.53
CA PHE A 79 -2.50 -7.34 8.38
C PHE A 79 -3.67 -8.26 8.72
N ALA A 80 -3.70 -9.48 8.18
CA ALA A 80 -4.73 -10.46 8.51
C ALA A 80 -4.71 -10.85 10.00
N GLY A 81 -3.53 -10.94 10.60
CA GLY A 81 -3.38 -11.18 12.04
C GLY A 81 -3.93 -10.04 12.89
N VAL A 82 -3.69 -8.79 12.50
CA VAL A 82 -4.25 -7.61 13.18
C VAL A 82 -5.77 -7.59 13.06
N LEU A 83 -6.33 -7.82 11.86
CA LEU A 83 -7.78 -7.92 11.67
C LEU A 83 -8.40 -9.06 12.48
N TRP A 84 -7.72 -10.20 12.57
CA TRP A 84 -8.16 -11.31 13.39
C TRP A 84 -8.24 -10.93 14.86
N GLN A 85 -7.23 -10.24 15.39
CA GLN A 85 -7.24 -9.76 16.78
C GLN A 85 -8.33 -8.70 17.01
N LEU A 86 -8.49 -7.76 16.08
CA LEU A 86 -9.52 -6.74 16.16
C LEU A 86 -10.95 -7.32 16.26
N VAL A 87 -11.20 -8.46 15.59
CA VAL A 87 -12.52 -9.11 15.59
C VAL A 87 -12.65 -10.15 16.71
N GLY A 88 -11.56 -10.81 17.09
CA GLY A 88 -11.55 -11.95 18.00
C GLY A 88 -11.20 -11.63 19.46
N ASP A 89 -10.63 -10.46 19.73
CA ASP A 89 -10.16 -10.05 21.04
C ASP A 89 -10.64 -8.63 21.37
N ASP A 90 -11.67 -8.53 22.24
CA ASP A 90 -12.23 -7.25 22.69
C ASP A 90 -11.20 -6.38 23.45
N GLY A 91 -10.15 -7.02 24.00
CA GLY A 91 -9.04 -6.37 24.71
C GLY A 91 -7.91 -5.90 23.79
N PHE A 92 -7.98 -6.18 22.49
CA PHE A 92 -6.99 -5.70 21.53
C PHE A 92 -7.06 -4.19 21.39
N ARG A 93 -5.93 -3.52 21.65
CA ARG A 93 -5.76 -2.08 21.48
C ARG A 93 -4.45 -1.79 20.77
N PHE A 94 -4.51 -0.86 19.82
CA PHE A 94 -3.33 -0.26 19.21
C PHE A 94 -3.28 1.22 19.57
N VAL A 95 -2.33 1.58 20.43
CA VAL A 95 -2.24 2.94 20.99
C VAL A 95 -1.07 3.68 20.35
N TRP A 96 -1.36 4.74 19.61
CA TRP A 96 -0.35 5.63 19.06
C TRP A 96 -0.54 7.04 19.62
N HIS A 97 0.46 7.55 20.35
CA HIS A 97 0.41 8.89 20.95
C HIS A 97 -0.87 9.19 21.76
N ARG A 98 -1.29 8.24 22.62
CA ARG A 98 -2.48 8.30 23.48
C ARG A 98 -3.83 8.21 22.76
N ASP A 99 -3.84 7.98 21.45
CA ASP A 99 -5.06 7.81 20.67
C ASP A 99 -5.10 6.40 20.05
N GLU A 100 -6.30 5.84 19.99
CA GLU A 100 -6.63 4.55 19.35
C GLU A 100 -6.89 4.71 17.85
N GLY A 101 -7.14 5.94 17.37
CA GLY A 101 -7.38 6.25 15.96
C GLY A 101 -6.23 5.87 15.01
N GLY A 102 -5.02 5.66 15.55
CA GLY A 102 -3.87 5.19 14.80
C GLY A 102 -4.01 3.78 14.22
N LEU A 103 -4.89 2.93 14.78
CA LEU A 103 -5.07 1.55 14.34
C LEU A 103 -5.54 1.45 12.89
N VAL A 104 -6.60 2.19 12.56
CA VAL A 104 -7.21 2.16 11.23
C VAL A 104 -6.21 2.60 10.16
N LEU A 105 -5.44 3.66 10.46
CA LEU A 105 -4.40 4.14 9.56
C LEU A 105 -3.26 3.11 9.42
N PHE A 106 -2.84 2.49 10.52
CA PHE A 106 -1.82 1.45 10.52
C PHE A 106 -2.24 0.24 9.68
N GLU A 107 -3.45 -0.29 9.91
CA GLU A 107 -4.03 -1.38 9.13
C GLU A 107 -4.09 -1.05 7.65
N PHE A 108 -4.57 0.15 7.33
CA PHE A 108 -4.70 0.61 5.97
C PHE A 108 -3.34 0.70 5.25
N VAL A 109 -2.35 1.35 5.87
CA VAL A 109 -0.99 1.47 5.32
C VAL A 109 -0.33 0.09 5.19
N LEU A 110 -0.51 -0.78 6.18
CA LEU A 110 0.04 -2.12 6.20
C LEU A 110 -0.51 -2.98 5.07
N GLY A 111 -1.84 -3.02 4.94
CA GLY A 111 -2.53 -3.75 3.87
C GLY A 111 -2.15 -3.19 2.50
N LEU A 112 -2.23 -1.88 2.31
CA LEU A 112 -1.89 -1.20 1.06
C LEU A 112 -0.45 -1.51 0.63
N THR A 113 0.51 -1.39 1.55
CA THR A 113 1.91 -1.66 1.26
C THR A 113 2.14 -3.15 0.95
N GLY A 114 1.54 -4.04 1.75
CA GLY A 114 1.65 -5.48 1.56
C GLY A 114 1.16 -5.94 0.20
N PHE A 115 -0.07 -5.58 -0.17
CA PHE A 115 -0.62 -5.93 -1.47
C PHE A 115 0.13 -5.25 -2.63
N GLY A 116 0.61 -4.01 -2.46
CA GLY A 116 1.43 -3.33 -3.47
C GLY A 116 2.75 -4.04 -3.73
N LEU A 117 3.42 -4.53 -2.68
CA LEU A 117 4.63 -5.32 -2.80
C LEU A 117 4.39 -6.70 -3.43
N ILE A 118 3.26 -7.35 -3.13
CA ILE A 118 2.87 -8.61 -3.79
C ILE A 118 2.62 -8.38 -5.28
N ALA A 119 1.81 -7.38 -5.63
CA ALA A 119 1.47 -7.09 -7.02
C ALA A 119 2.70 -6.73 -7.86
N THR A 120 3.68 -6.03 -7.28
CA THR A 120 4.94 -5.70 -7.96
C THR A 120 5.98 -6.83 -7.89
N GLY A 121 5.86 -7.73 -6.92
CA GLY A 121 6.77 -8.86 -6.69
C GLY A 121 6.40 -10.14 -7.45
N ALA A 122 5.11 -10.37 -7.74
CA ALA A 122 4.59 -11.54 -8.46
C ALA A 122 4.94 -11.58 -9.96
N GLN A 123 5.92 -10.77 -10.37
CA GLN A 123 6.44 -10.72 -11.72
C GLN A 123 7.11 -12.05 -12.09
N PRO A 124 6.61 -12.83 -13.07
CA PRO A 124 7.26 -14.07 -13.48
C PRO A 124 8.69 -13.81 -13.91
N ALA A 125 9.61 -14.65 -13.44
CA ALA A 125 10.99 -14.67 -13.91
C ALA A 125 11.00 -15.11 -15.38
N GLU A 126 11.79 -14.42 -16.20
CA GLU A 126 12.00 -14.80 -17.58
C GLU A 126 12.56 -16.23 -17.60
N PRO A 127 11.91 -17.18 -18.29
CA PRO A 127 12.35 -18.57 -18.26
C PRO A 127 13.71 -18.67 -18.96
N ASP A 128 14.73 -19.16 -18.24
CA ASP A 128 16.02 -19.55 -18.81
C ASP A 128 15.75 -20.64 -19.88
N GLY A 129 16.06 -20.29 -21.13
CA GLY A 129 15.41 -20.81 -22.34
C GLY A 129 15.63 -22.31 -22.67
N PRO A 130 14.79 -22.89 -23.55
CA PRO A 130 15.05 -24.23 -24.09
C PRO A 130 14.94 -24.34 -25.64
N GLY A 131 15.99 -24.91 -26.23
CA GLY A 131 15.95 -25.95 -27.27
C GLY A 131 15.54 -25.57 -28.72
N PRO A 132 16.39 -25.88 -29.73
CA PRO A 132 16.36 -25.25 -31.06
C PRO A 132 15.18 -25.57 -32.00
N MET A 133 14.28 -26.49 -31.66
CA MET A 133 13.24 -26.95 -32.61
C MET A 133 11.80 -26.75 -32.13
N ALA A 134 11.60 -26.49 -30.84
CA ALA A 134 10.35 -25.92 -30.33
C ALA A 134 10.39 -24.38 -30.37
N GLU A 135 11.50 -23.80 -30.85
CA GLU A 135 11.87 -22.41 -30.71
C GLU A 135 11.11 -21.49 -31.67
N GLU A 136 10.84 -21.89 -32.92
CA GLU A 136 10.17 -21.02 -33.89
C GLU A 136 8.66 -20.86 -33.63
N LEU A 137 7.93 -21.96 -33.44
CA LEU A 137 6.49 -21.89 -33.17
C LEU A 137 6.22 -21.30 -31.78
N ARG A 138 7.06 -21.62 -30.79
CA ARG A 138 7.01 -20.95 -29.48
C ARG A 138 7.56 -19.53 -29.53
N ALA A 139 8.43 -19.13 -30.46
CA ALA A 139 8.90 -17.74 -30.53
C ALA A 139 7.77 -16.79 -30.93
N ALA A 140 6.95 -17.16 -31.91
CA ALA A 140 5.80 -16.35 -32.31
C ALA A 140 4.74 -16.25 -31.19
N ASP A 141 4.45 -17.36 -30.51
CA ASP A 141 3.52 -17.36 -29.36
C ASP A 141 4.13 -16.73 -28.10
N ALA A 142 5.43 -16.92 -27.86
CA ALA A 142 6.15 -16.29 -26.75
C ALA A 142 6.28 -14.79 -26.95
N GLU A 143 6.45 -14.29 -28.18
CA GLU A 143 6.39 -12.86 -28.45
C GLU A 143 4.99 -12.31 -28.11
N ARG A 144 3.92 -12.92 -28.63
CA ARG A 144 2.54 -12.50 -28.32
C ARG A 144 2.25 -12.55 -26.82
N GLN A 145 2.72 -13.58 -26.14
CA GLN A 145 2.56 -13.74 -24.69
C GLN A 145 3.40 -12.72 -23.92
N LYS A 146 4.63 -12.42 -24.36
CA LYS A 146 5.50 -11.39 -23.78
C LYS A 146 4.87 -10.00 -23.92
N TYR A 147 4.26 -9.69 -25.07
CA TYR A 147 3.51 -8.44 -25.27
C TYR A 147 2.28 -8.35 -24.36
N ARG A 148 1.47 -9.42 -24.24
CA ARG A 148 0.31 -9.44 -23.32
C ARG A 148 0.73 -9.29 -21.86
N VAL A 149 1.73 -10.05 -21.41
CA VAL A 149 2.24 -9.99 -20.03
C VAL A 149 2.81 -8.60 -19.74
N HIS A 150 3.51 -7.96 -20.68
CA HIS A 150 3.96 -6.58 -20.50
C HIS A 150 2.80 -5.57 -20.46
N GLN A 151 1.74 -5.79 -21.25
CA GLN A 151 0.56 -4.92 -21.27
C GLN A 151 -0.24 -5.04 -19.95
N GLU A 152 -0.48 -6.25 -19.47
CA GLU A 152 -1.15 -6.52 -18.19
C GLU A 152 -0.33 -6.00 -17.00
N ARG A 153 1.00 -6.20 -17.02
CA ARG A 153 1.93 -5.65 -16.01
C ARG A 153 1.83 -4.13 -15.89
N ARG A 154 1.77 -3.41 -17.02
CA ARG A 154 1.68 -1.95 -17.01
C ARG A 154 0.35 -1.47 -16.44
N TRP A 155 -0.73 -2.24 -16.60
CA TRP A 155 -2.02 -1.88 -16.03
C TRP A 155 -2.08 -2.11 -14.53
N MET A 156 -1.57 -3.24 -14.02
CA MET A 156 -1.56 -3.52 -12.58
C MET A 156 -0.79 -2.47 -11.77
N VAL A 157 0.40 -2.06 -12.25
CA VAL A 157 1.18 -1.02 -11.57
C VAL A 157 0.45 0.33 -11.58
N ARG A 158 -0.25 0.66 -12.66
CA ARG A 158 -1.04 1.91 -12.74
C ARG A 158 -2.25 1.87 -11.82
N ALA A 159 -3.00 0.78 -11.84
CA ALA A 159 -4.13 0.56 -10.94
C ALA A 159 -3.68 0.69 -9.48
N TRP A 160 -2.51 0.13 -9.14
CA TRP A 160 -1.89 0.29 -7.84
C TRP A 160 -1.53 1.73 -7.49
N LEU A 161 -0.86 2.45 -8.40
CA LEU A 161 -0.52 3.86 -8.19
C LEU A 161 -1.76 4.73 -8.03
N TYR A 162 -2.82 4.44 -8.77
CA TYR A 162 -4.11 5.11 -8.63
C TYR A 162 -4.75 4.83 -7.28
N LEU A 163 -4.79 3.56 -6.87
CA LEU A 163 -5.36 3.18 -5.59
C LEU A 163 -4.60 3.82 -4.43
N CYS A 164 -3.26 3.79 -4.45
CA CYS A 164 -2.42 4.50 -3.47
C CYS A 164 -2.66 6.03 -3.51
N GLY A 165 -2.72 6.63 -4.70
CA GLY A 165 -2.94 8.06 -4.85
C GLY A 165 -4.28 8.51 -4.30
N THR A 166 -5.36 7.81 -4.64
CA THR A 166 -6.71 8.07 -4.13
C THR A 166 -6.77 7.90 -2.62
N ALA A 167 -6.18 6.81 -2.12
CA ALA A 167 -6.09 6.55 -0.70
C ALA A 167 -5.45 7.71 0.09
N VAL A 168 -4.27 8.17 -0.36
CA VAL A 168 -3.57 9.29 0.27
C VAL A 168 -4.40 10.57 0.20
N LEU A 169 -5.03 10.86 -0.93
CA LEU A 169 -5.90 12.04 -1.08
C LEU A 169 -7.11 11.99 -0.16
N THR A 170 -7.74 10.82 -0.01
CA THR A 170 -8.88 10.62 0.89
C THR A 170 -8.47 10.82 2.35
N LEU A 171 -7.33 10.28 2.78
CA LEU A 171 -6.82 10.47 4.14
C LEU A 171 -6.47 11.93 4.41
N LEU A 172 -5.84 12.61 3.46
CA LEU A 172 -5.53 14.03 3.58
C LEU A 172 -6.80 14.88 3.69
N ALA A 173 -7.81 14.59 2.87
CA ALA A 173 -9.10 15.28 2.91
C ALA A 173 -9.84 15.04 4.22
N PHE A 174 -9.79 13.82 4.76
CA PHE A 174 -10.34 13.51 6.08
C PHE A 174 -9.70 14.36 7.19
N ALA A 175 -8.36 14.40 7.23
CA ALA A 175 -7.61 15.16 8.24
C ALA A 175 -7.87 16.67 8.14
N ILE A 176 -7.93 17.21 6.91
CA ILE A 176 -8.31 18.61 6.67
C ILE A 176 -9.75 18.84 7.13
N GLY A 177 -10.67 17.92 6.83
CA GLY A 177 -12.07 18.01 7.23
C GLY A 177 -12.26 18.08 8.74
N ILE A 178 -11.53 17.24 9.50
CA ILE A 178 -11.50 17.32 10.98
C ILE A 178 -10.98 18.68 11.42
N SER A 179 -9.81 19.09 10.93
CA SER A 179 -9.18 20.35 11.36
C SER A 179 -10.05 21.57 11.06
N VAL A 180 -10.72 21.60 9.90
CA VAL A 180 -11.66 22.67 9.55
C VAL A 180 -12.85 22.65 10.51
N TYR A 181 -13.47 21.49 10.72
CA TYR A 181 -14.66 21.39 11.57
C TYR A 181 -14.37 21.75 13.03
N GLU A 182 -13.26 21.28 13.58
CA GLU A 182 -12.79 21.67 14.92
C GLU A 182 -12.60 23.19 15.02
N SER A 183 -12.03 23.82 13.98
CA SER A 183 -11.81 25.27 14.00
C SER A 183 -13.08 26.11 13.87
N THR A 184 -14.15 25.57 13.26
CA THR A 184 -15.37 26.33 12.96
C THR A 184 -16.52 26.08 13.91
N GLU A 185 -16.63 24.89 14.49
CA GLU A 185 -17.83 24.45 15.23
C GLU A 185 -17.57 24.19 16.73
N CYS A 186 -16.30 24.14 17.17
CA CYS A 186 -15.95 23.88 18.57
C CYS A 186 -15.62 25.12 19.41
N ASP A 187 -15.60 26.33 18.82
CA ASP A 187 -15.16 27.54 19.53
C ASP A 187 -16.21 28.08 20.52
N ASP A 188 -17.48 27.67 20.38
CA ASP A 188 -18.61 28.25 21.12
C ASP A 188 -18.97 27.51 22.43
N GLY A 189 -18.16 26.54 22.87
CA GLY A 189 -18.39 25.81 24.13
C GLY A 189 -19.62 24.90 24.13
N SER A 190 -20.21 24.65 22.97
CA SER A 190 -21.29 23.66 22.81
C SER A 190 -20.70 22.26 22.65
N ASN A 191 -21.37 21.23 23.18
CA ASN A 191 -20.96 19.81 23.06
C ASN A 191 -21.03 19.25 21.62
N GLN A 192 -21.01 20.09 20.57
CA GLN A 192 -21.13 19.66 19.18
C GLN A 192 -19.81 19.15 18.57
N CYS A 193 -18.72 19.13 19.33
CA CYS A 193 -17.43 18.60 18.86
C CYS A 193 -17.48 17.12 18.45
N ASP A 194 -18.48 16.35 18.89
CA ASP A 194 -18.69 14.98 18.43
C ASP A 194 -19.00 14.88 16.92
N LEU A 195 -19.41 15.97 16.27
CA LEU A 195 -19.69 16.01 14.83
C LEU A 195 -18.43 16.19 13.96
N ALA A 196 -17.27 16.51 14.54
CA ALA A 196 -16.02 16.71 13.78
C ALA A 196 -15.61 15.47 12.99
N VAL A 197 -15.85 14.29 13.57
CA VAL A 197 -15.61 13.00 12.90
C VAL A 197 -16.53 12.83 11.69
N VAL A 198 -17.81 13.21 11.82
CA VAL A 198 -18.80 13.16 10.72
C VAL A 198 -18.42 14.15 9.61
N GLY A 199 -17.98 15.34 9.98
CA GLY A 199 -17.41 16.33 9.06
C GLY A 199 -16.24 15.74 8.28
N GLY A 200 -15.24 15.21 8.98
CA GLY A 200 -14.10 14.51 8.36
C GLY A 200 -14.53 13.43 7.37
N MET A 201 -15.48 12.56 7.75
CA MET A 201 -16.00 11.51 6.87
C MET A 201 -16.62 12.07 5.58
N ALA A 202 -17.39 13.16 5.65
CA ALA A 202 -17.99 13.78 4.47
C ALA A 202 -16.93 14.30 3.48
N TRP A 203 -15.85 14.90 3.98
CA TRP A 203 -14.72 15.33 3.16
C TRP A 203 -13.97 14.15 2.53
N ALA A 204 -13.76 13.07 3.30
CA ALA A 204 -13.13 11.85 2.82
C ALA A 204 -13.92 11.22 1.65
N VAL A 205 -15.24 11.07 1.81
CA VAL A 205 -16.12 10.52 0.77
C VAL A 205 -16.07 11.39 -0.50
N THR A 206 -16.14 12.70 -0.35
CA THR A 206 -16.05 13.64 -1.47
C THR A 206 -14.72 13.50 -2.21
N ALA A 207 -13.60 13.43 -1.48
CA ALA A 207 -12.27 13.26 -2.06
C ALA A 207 -12.10 11.90 -2.76
N PHE A 208 -12.66 10.83 -2.20
CA PHE A 208 -12.65 9.52 -2.82
C PHE A 208 -13.38 9.54 -4.17
N VAL A 209 -14.61 10.07 -4.20
CA VAL A 209 -15.40 10.18 -5.44
C VAL A 209 -14.67 11.02 -6.48
N ALA A 210 -14.14 12.18 -6.08
CA ALA A 210 -13.36 13.04 -6.97
C ALA A 210 -12.12 12.33 -7.52
N GLY A 211 -11.41 11.57 -6.69
CA GLY A 211 -10.26 10.75 -7.10
C GLY A 211 -10.62 9.70 -8.14
N VAL A 212 -11.71 8.94 -7.92
CA VAL A 212 -12.20 7.93 -8.87
C VAL A 212 -12.58 8.56 -10.21
N VAL A 213 -13.27 9.72 -10.20
CA VAL A 213 -13.61 10.46 -11.41
C VAL A 213 -12.36 10.91 -12.16
N ALA A 214 -11.38 11.48 -11.45
CA ALA A 214 -10.13 11.94 -12.05
C ALA A 214 -9.33 10.79 -12.71
N ILE A 215 -9.25 9.63 -12.05
CA ILE A 215 -8.61 8.42 -12.60
C ILE A 215 -9.33 7.95 -13.86
N THR A 216 -10.66 7.91 -13.82
CA THR A 216 -11.49 7.49 -14.96
C THR A 216 -11.25 8.40 -16.16
N ILE A 217 -11.23 9.71 -15.95
CA ILE A 217 -10.93 10.70 -16.99
C ILE A 217 -9.50 10.49 -17.54
N ALA A 218 -8.51 10.30 -16.67
CA ALA A 218 -7.12 10.10 -17.09
C ALA A 218 -6.93 8.85 -17.96
N GLU A 219 -7.60 7.74 -17.63
CA GLU A 219 -7.55 6.52 -18.44
C GLU A 219 -8.34 6.66 -19.75
N CYS A 220 -9.51 7.30 -19.74
CA CYS A 220 -10.25 7.63 -20.97
C CYS A 220 -9.42 8.48 -21.93
N VAL A 221 -8.78 9.55 -21.43
CA VAL A 221 -7.92 10.41 -22.26
C VAL A 221 -6.73 9.63 -22.82
N ARG A 222 -6.12 8.74 -22.03
CA ARG A 222 -5.02 7.89 -22.50
C ARG A 222 -5.47 6.88 -23.56
N ALA A 223 -6.65 6.28 -23.41
CA ALA A 223 -7.22 5.38 -24.41
C ALA A 223 -7.44 6.10 -25.74
N ILE A 224 -8.10 7.27 -25.70
CA ILE A 224 -8.35 8.09 -26.89
C ILE A 224 -7.05 8.50 -27.58
N ARG A 225 -6.01 8.91 -26.82
CA ARG A 225 -4.71 9.28 -27.38
C ARG A 225 -4.01 8.11 -28.06
N ARG A 226 -4.12 6.89 -27.51
CA ARG A 226 -3.55 5.68 -28.13
C ARG A 226 -4.26 5.33 -29.43
N ASP A 227 -5.58 5.44 -29.47
CA ASP A 227 -6.36 5.14 -30.66
C ASP A 227 -6.05 6.14 -31.79
N ARG A 228 -5.89 7.43 -31.45
CA ARG A 228 -5.45 8.44 -32.43
C ARG A 228 -4.06 8.14 -32.98
N ALA A 229 -3.09 7.81 -32.13
CA ALA A 229 -1.74 7.47 -32.56
C ALA A 229 -1.70 6.23 -33.48
N ARG A 230 -2.56 5.23 -33.25
CA ARG A 230 -2.67 4.06 -34.14
C ARG A 230 -3.23 4.43 -35.51
N ARG A 231 -4.25 5.29 -35.55
CA ARG A 231 -4.85 5.75 -36.83
C ARG A 231 -3.88 6.56 -37.67
N THR A 232 -3.02 7.37 -37.05
CA THR A 232 -1.98 8.15 -37.78
C THR A 232 -0.77 7.31 -38.18
N SER A 233 -0.55 6.15 -37.55
CA SER A 233 0.58 5.25 -37.88
C SER A 233 0.20 4.18 -38.90
N GLY A 234 -1.10 3.90 -39.05
CA GLY A 234 -1.64 2.97 -40.04
C GLY A 234 -2.01 3.66 -41.34
N GLU A 235 -1.12 4.52 -41.85
CA GLU A 235 -1.29 5.14 -43.16
C GLU A 235 -1.01 4.07 -44.24
N PRO A 236 -2.02 3.72 -45.07
CA PRO A 236 -1.82 2.83 -46.20
C PRO A 236 -1.12 3.62 -47.31
N GLY A 237 0.20 3.55 -47.35
CA GLY A 237 0.96 3.87 -48.55
C GLY A 237 1.02 2.62 -49.41
N ASP A 238 0.03 2.44 -50.29
CA ASP A 238 0.09 1.61 -51.50
C ASP A 238 -1.11 2.03 -52.40
N GLU A 239 -1.00 3.21 -52.98
CA GLU A 239 -1.61 3.55 -54.28
C GLU A 239 -0.49 3.73 -55.31
#